data_AF-G8SF87-F1
#
_entry.id   AF-G8SF87-F1
#
_cell.length_a   1.000
_cell.length_b   1.000
_cell.length_c   1.000
_cell.angle_alpha   90.00
_cell.angle_beta   90.00
_cell.angle_gamma   90.00
#
_symmetry.space_group_name_H-M   'P 1'
#
loop_
_entity.id
_entity.type
_entity.pdbx_description
1 polymer ?
#
loop_
_entity_poly.entity_id
_entity_poly.type
_entity_poly.pdbx_seq_one_letter_code
_entity_poly.pdbx_strand_id
1 'polypeptide(L)'
;MGTFGAGPFSSDGAMDFLGELAGHPPAERQAVLRRTFLLVKENPDLLGREFFPDEIVAVAAVVAAALPGGQQFDEELARLEELDLIPNIRLISPLQDLVGHTREALLSVADPWLQGWTTELANAEARDTFATLSQVLAHGCDSPDDLDLIWEEANDYGIEGGVPDGTPPGIEHLTHLMRVYNSAMGGGLYFALEANEPSRVRRAIIALRYFGMAEAATLLDEALNSESHDSVPADVDFYALVDGGPDLLGKAFRAKAVETPDDFNRG
;
A
#
# COMPACT_ATOMS: atom_id res chain seq x y z
N MET A 1 16.09 30.75 14.44
CA MET A 1 14.93 30.32 13.64
C MET A 1 13.73 31.08 14.15
N GLY A 2 12.95 31.70 13.27
CA GLY A 2 11.62 32.19 13.62
C GLY A 2 10.71 30.97 13.74
N THR A 3 10.31 30.62 14.95
CA THR A 3 9.37 29.52 15.17
C THR A 3 8.08 30.12 15.69
N PHE A 4 7.01 30.01 14.92
CA PHE A 4 5.69 30.52 15.30
C PHE A 4 4.89 29.52 16.17
N GLY A 5 5.42 28.32 16.36
CA GLY A 5 4.82 27.23 17.15
C GLY A 5 5.66 25.96 17.05
N ALA A 6 5.23 24.89 17.74
CA ALA A 6 5.88 23.57 17.75
C ALA A 6 5.28 22.56 16.75
N GLY A 7 4.44 23.05 15.82
CA GLY A 7 3.81 22.22 14.80
C GLY A 7 4.77 21.82 13.68
N PRO A 8 4.40 20.80 12.88
CA PRO A 8 5.27 20.26 11.83
C PRO A 8 5.56 21.25 10.70
N PHE A 9 4.74 22.30 10.57
CA PHE A 9 4.85 23.33 9.53
C PHE A 9 5.24 24.71 10.11
N SER A 10 5.62 24.78 11.39
CA SER A 10 5.77 26.05 12.11
C SER A 10 7.16 26.69 12.01
N SER A 11 8.10 26.05 11.30
CA SER A 11 9.47 26.53 11.08
C SER A 11 9.62 27.10 9.67
N ASP A 12 10.36 28.21 9.52
CA ASP A 12 10.67 28.79 8.22
C ASP A 12 11.31 27.76 7.27
N GLY A 13 12.23 26.93 7.78
CA GLY A 13 12.89 25.89 6.97
C GLY A 13 11.92 24.80 6.49
N ALA A 14 10.93 24.45 7.31
CA ALA A 14 9.86 23.55 6.89
C ALA A 14 9.07 24.17 5.72
N MET A 15 8.67 25.43 5.84
CA MET A 15 7.88 26.12 4.81
C MET A 15 8.65 26.29 3.49
N ASP A 16 9.93 26.65 3.56
CA ASP A 16 10.80 26.76 2.39
C ASP A 16 10.89 25.42 1.64
N PHE A 17 11.12 24.32 2.38
CA PHE A 17 11.18 22.98 1.79
C PHE A 17 9.86 22.56 1.14
N LEU A 18 8.71 22.87 1.76
CA LEU A 18 7.40 22.56 1.17
C LEU A 18 7.16 23.38 -0.11
N GLY A 19 7.62 24.63 -0.15
CA GLY A 19 7.62 25.45 -1.36
C GLY A 19 8.44 24.83 -2.49
N GLU A 20 9.66 24.35 -2.19
CA GLU A 20 10.50 23.63 -3.14
C GLU A 20 9.82 22.36 -3.66
N LEU A 21 9.28 21.55 -2.75
CA LEU A 21 8.57 20.31 -3.08
C LEU A 21 7.40 20.56 -4.04
N ALA A 22 6.66 21.64 -3.83
CA ALA A 22 5.53 21.98 -4.68
C ALA A 22 5.91 22.43 -6.08
N GLY A 23 7.13 22.97 -6.25
CA GLY A 23 7.71 23.31 -7.54
C GLY A 23 7.90 22.08 -8.44
N HIS A 24 7.91 20.87 -7.87
CA HIS A 24 7.91 19.62 -8.63
C HIS A 24 6.50 19.22 -9.10
N PRO A 25 6.37 18.64 -10.31
CA PRO A 25 5.14 18.03 -10.77
C PRO A 25 4.61 16.98 -9.76
N PRO A 26 3.27 16.84 -9.58
CA PRO A 26 2.70 15.90 -8.62
C PRO A 26 3.24 14.46 -8.72
N ALA A 27 3.50 13.99 -9.93
CA ALA A 27 4.06 12.66 -10.19
C ALA A 27 5.52 12.50 -9.74
N GLU A 28 6.29 13.59 -9.60
CA GLU A 28 7.70 13.55 -9.22
C GLU A 28 7.90 13.75 -7.71
N ARG A 29 6.95 14.35 -7.00
CA ARG A 29 7.06 14.68 -5.58
C ARG A 29 7.42 13.47 -4.73
N GLN A 30 6.78 12.32 -4.97
CA GLN A 30 7.10 11.10 -4.24
C GLN A 30 8.52 10.62 -4.45
N ALA A 31 9.05 10.73 -5.67
CA ALA A 31 10.43 10.35 -5.96
C ALA A 31 11.42 11.28 -5.24
N VAL A 32 11.10 12.58 -5.16
CA VAL A 32 11.88 13.56 -4.38
C VAL A 32 11.85 13.19 -2.90
N LEU A 33 10.67 12.94 -2.32
CA LEU A 33 10.54 12.56 -0.91
C LEU A 33 11.29 11.27 -0.59
N ARG A 34 11.15 10.24 -1.43
CA ARG A 34 11.87 8.97 -1.29
C ARG A 34 13.38 9.20 -1.26
N ARG A 35 13.90 10.02 -2.17
CA ARG A 35 15.31 10.36 -2.22
C ARG A 35 15.76 11.10 -0.97
N THR A 36 14.97 12.06 -0.48
CA THR A 36 15.27 12.80 0.75
C THR A 36 15.35 11.87 1.95
N PHE A 37 14.38 10.98 2.15
CA PHE A 37 14.40 10.04 3.27
C PHE A 37 15.55 9.05 3.21
N LEU A 38 15.88 8.55 2.01
CA LEU A 38 17.06 7.70 1.81
C LEU A 38 18.35 8.46 2.13
N LEU A 39 18.46 9.71 1.71
CA LEU A 39 19.64 10.53 1.97
C LEU A 39 19.84 10.80 3.47
N VAL A 40 18.76 11.07 4.21
CA VAL A 40 18.76 11.20 5.68
C VAL A 40 19.24 9.91 6.35
N LYS A 41 18.70 8.77 5.90
CA LYS A 41 19.05 7.46 6.43
C LYS A 41 20.50 7.08 6.17
N GLU A 42 21.00 7.35 4.97
CA GLU A 42 22.34 6.97 4.52
C GLU A 42 23.43 7.91 5.06
N ASN A 43 23.09 9.17 5.35
CA ASN A 43 24.06 10.20 5.71
C ASN A 43 23.63 10.99 6.97
N PRO A 44 23.38 10.33 8.12
CA PRO A 44 22.89 11.00 9.32
C PRO A 44 23.82 12.11 9.85
N ASP A 45 25.10 12.10 9.48
CA ASP A 45 26.10 13.11 9.80
C ASP A 45 25.92 14.46 9.06
N LEU A 46 25.09 14.48 8.01
CA LEU A 46 24.69 15.68 7.28
C LEU A 46 23.47 16.39 7.91
N LEU A 47 22.85 15.79 8.94
CA LEU A 47 21.73 16.40 9.66
C LEU A 47 22.16 17.71 10.33
N GLY A 48 21.40 18.77 10.08
CA GLY A 48 21.70 20.14 10.51
C GLY A 48 22.73 20.87 9.64
N ARG A 49 23.17 20.27 8.52
CA ARG A 49 24.04 20.90 7.52
C ARG A 49 23.40 20.98 6.14
N GLU A 50 22.97 19.85 5.60
CA GLU A 50 22.35 19.76 4.27
C GLU A 50 20.84 19.58 4.33
N PHE A 51 20.34 18.98 5.41
CA PHE A 51 18.91 18.84 5.69
C PHE A 51 18.68 19.04 7.18
N PHE A 52 17.51 19.56 7.54
CA PHE A 52 17.19 19.96 8.90
C PHE A 52 16.09 19.08 9.51
N PRO A 53 16.11 18.86 10.84
CA PRO A 53 15.06 18.08 11.51
C PRO A 53 13.64 18.58 11.21
N ASP A 54 13.45 19.91 11.15
CA ASP A 54 12.15 20.53 10.84
C ASP A 54 11.61 20.14 9.47
N GLU A 55 12.47 20.06 8.45
CA GLU A 55 12.09 19.67 7.08
C GLU A 55 11.61 18.22 7.07
N ILE A 56 12.32 17.32 7.77
CA ILE A 56 11.96 15.91 7.84
C ILE A 56 10.62 15.71 8.56
N VAL A 57 10.38 16.46 9.63
CA VAL A 57 9.10 16.43 10.36
C VAL A 57 7.96 16.98 9.48
N ALA A 58 8.19 18.07 8.75
CA ALA A 58 7.19 18.64 7.84
C ALA A 58 6.79 17.66 6.75
N VAL A 59 7.77 17.04 6.09
CA VAL A 59 7.51 16.06 5.03
C VAL A 59 6.86 14.80 5.60
N ALA A 60 7.27 14.34 6.79
CA ALA A 60 6.60 13.23 7.46
C ALA A 60 5.11 13.53 7.71
N ALA A 61 4.76 14.76 8.04
CA ALA A 61 3.37 15.20 8.16
C ALA A 61 2.62 15.22 6.82
N VAL A 62 3.29 15.56 5.71
CA VAL A 62 2.71 15.46 4.35
C VAL A 62 2.40 14.01 3.99
N VAL A 63 3.30 13.08 4.30
CA VAL A 63 3.06 11.64 4.08
C VAL A 63 1.94 11.16 4.99
N ALA A 64 1.97 11.52 6.28
CA ALA A 64 0.93 11.14 7.24
C ALA A 64 -0.45 11.66 6.84
N ALA A 65 -0.56 12.87 6.28
CA ALA A 65 -1.82 13.45 5.80
C ALA A 65 -2.54 12.59 4.75
N ALA A 66 -1.79 11.81 3.98
CA ALA A 66 -2.33 10.89 2.98
C ALA A 66 -2.61 9.48 3.52
N LEU A 67 -2.45 9.24 4.83
CA LEU A 67 -2.69 7.96 5.48
C LEU A 67 -3.96 7.99 6.36
N PRO A 68 -4.62 6.84 6.56
CA PRO A 68 -5.64 6.71 7.60
C PRO A 68 -5.11 7.15 8.98
N GLY A 69 -5.85 8.02 9.66
CA GLY A 69 -5.47 8.57 10.96
C GLY A 69 -4.67 9.88 10.90
N GLY A 70 -4.26 10.32 9.71
CA GLY A 70 -3.53 11.56 9.50
C GLY A 70 -4.38 12.80 9.21
N GLN A 71 -5.71 12.75 9.40
CA GLN A 71 -6.64 13.81 8.97
C GLN A 71 -6.28 15.19 9.52
N GLN A 72 -5.81 15.28 10.76
CA GLN A 72 -5.37 16.55 11.36
C GLN A 72 -4.23 17.23 10.58
N PHE A 73 -3.36 16.44 9.92
CA PHE A 73 -2.28 16.97 9.10
C PHE A 73 -2.79 17.42 7.73
N ASP A 74 -3.77 16.71 7.15
CA ASP A 74 -4.43 17.15 5.91
C ASP A 74 -5.26 18.43 6.13
N GLU A 75 -5.97 18.53 7.26
CA GLU A 75 -6.70 19.74 7.65
C GLU A 75 -5.76 20.94 7.84
N GLU A 76 -4.60 20.74 8.46
CA GLU A 76 -3.61 21.81 8.63
C GLU A 76 -2.98 22.20 7.28
N LEU A 77 -2.67 21.24 6.41
CA LEU A 77 -2.22 21.54 5.04
C LEU A 77 -3.27 22.32 4.25
N ALA A 78 -4.55 21.95 4.36
CA ALA A 78 -5.66 22.67 3.74
C ALA A 78 -5.73 24.11 4.24
N ARG A 79 -5.59 24.33 5.55
CA ARG A 79 -5.57 25.67 6.15
C ARG A 79 -4.41 26.51 5.61
N LEU A 80 -3.21 25.94 5.51
CA LEU A 80 -2.04 26.65 5.00
C LEU A 80 -2.19 26.99 3.51
N GLU A 81 -2.82 26.12 2.73
CA GLU A 81 -3.19 26.36 1.33
C GLU A 81 -4.23 27.50 1.21
N GLU A 82 -5.27 27.49 2.05
CA GLU A 82 -6.30 28.55 2.08
C GLU A 82 -5.73 29.93 2.43
N LEU A 83 -4.68 29.96 3.25
CA LEU A 83 -3.97 31.18 3.64
C LEU A 83 -2.90 31.62 2.62
N ASP A 84 -2.75 30.90 1.50
CA ASP A 84 -1.72 31.14 0.47
C ASP A 84 -0.29 31.10 1.06
N LEU A 85 -0.09 30.32 2.12
CA LEU A 85 1.20 30.15 2.79
C LEU A 85 2.00 29.00 2.18
N ILE A 86 1.31 27.94 1.73
CA ILE A 86 1.92 26.87 0.93
C ILE A 86 1.08 26.60 -0.33
N PRO A 87 1.72 26.25 -1.44
CA PRO A 87 1.06 25.65 -2.58
C PRO A 87 0.56 24.22 -2.28
N ASN A 88 -0.30 23.68 -3.15
CA ASN A 88 -0.81 22.32 -3.00
C ASN A 88 0.31 21.27 -3.18
N ILE A 89 0.63 20.57 -2.09
CA ILE A 89 1.68 19.53 -1.99
C ILE A 89 1.14 18.12 -1.75
N ARG A 90 -0.18 17.90 -1.86
CA ARG A 90 -0.77 16.57 -1.62
C ARG A 90 -0.19 15.52 -2.57
N LEU A 91 0.03 14.33 -2.03
CA LEU A 91 0.59 13.18 -2.75
C LEU A 91 -0.53 12.33 -3.37
N ILE A 92 -0.25 11.65 -4.49
CA ILE A 92 -1.23 10.82 -5.22
C ILE A 92 -0.86 9.33 -5.05
N SER A 93 -1.77 8.50 -4.51
CA SER A 93 -1.58 7.08 -4.12
C SER A 93 -0.87 6.17 -5.16
N PRO A 94 -0.14 5.08 -4.75
CA PRO A 94 0.08 4.58 -3.39
C PRO A 94 1.44 4.91 -2.76
N LEU A 95 1.45 5.06 -1.43
CA LEU A 95 2.57 5.58 -0.62
C LEU A 95 3.32 4.54 0.20
N GLN A 96 2.97 3.25 0.14
CA GLN A 96 3.50 2.22 1.07
C GLN A 96 5.02 2.19 1.14
N ASP A 97 5.69 2.16 -0.03
CA ASP A 97 7.14 2.24 -0.13
C ASP A 97 7.68 3.48 0.59
N LEU A 98 6.95 4.61 0.55
CA LEU A 98 7.35 5.86 1.18
C LEU A 98 7.12 5.85 2.70
N VAL A 99 6.06 5.22 3.21
CA VAL A 99 5.72 5.22 4.65
C VAL A 99 6.85 4.64 5.48
N GLY A 100 7.42 3.49 5.08
CA GLY A 100 8.52 2.87 5.80
C GLY A 100 9.76 3.77 5.88
N HIS A 101 10.17 4.34 4.75
CA HIS A 101 11.31 5.26 4.69
C HIS A 101 11.06 6.55 5.49
N THR A 102 9.83 7.06 5.44
CA THR A 102 9.40 8.25 6.20
C THR A 102 9.51 7.99 7.70
N ARG A 103 9.00 6.85 8.17
CA ARG A 103 9.03 6.48 9.58
C ARG A 103 10.46 6.37 10.10
N GLU A 104 11.33 5.69 9.36
CA GLU A 104 12.74 5.58 9.76
C GLU A 104 13.44 6.95 9.80
N ALA A 105 13.21 7.79 8.79
CA ALA A 105 13.77 9.14 8.76
C ALA A 105 13.23 10.00 9.92
N LEU A 106 11.94 9.94 10.22
CA LEU A 106 11.32 10.64 11.36
C LEU A 106 11.96 10.22 12.69
N LEU A 107 12.13 8.92 12.92
CA LEU A 107 12.78 8.42 14.14
C LEU A 107 14.25 8.87 14.26
N SER A 108 14.96 9.04 13.14
CA SER A 108 16.34 9.52 13.15
C SER A 108 16.49 10.98 13.57
N VAL A 109 15.44 11.80 13.40
CA VAL A 109 15.45 13.23 13.73
C VAL A 109 14.74 13.56 15.04
N ALA A 110 14.25 12.54 15.78
CA ALA A 110 13.48 12.72 17.00
C ALA A 110 14.20 13.58 18.05
N ASP A 111 15.41 13.16 18.45
CA ASP A 111 16.17 13.85 19.49
C ASP A 111 16.58 15.27 19.06
N PRO A 112 17.17 15.49 17.87
CA PRO A 112 17.54 16.83 17.41
C PRO A 112 16.36 17.79 17.31
N TRP A 113 15.21 17.32 16.84
CA TRP A 113 14.02 18.15 16.70
C TRP A 113 13.42 18.53 18.06
N LEU A 114 13.25 17.56 18.96
CA LEU A 114 12.68 17.79 20.29
C LEU A 114 13.56 18.69 21.17
N GLN A 115 14.89 18.67 20.95
CA GLN A 115 15.84 19.57 21.63
C GLN A 115 15.78 21.02 21.14
N GLY A 116 15.19 21.27 19.96
CA GLY A 116 15.01 22.62 19.41
C GLY A 116 14.02 23.48 20.21
N TRP A 117 13.15 22.87 21.01
CA TRP A 117 12.07 23.55 21.72
C TRP A 117 12.44 23.85 23.18
N THR A 118 12.68 25.12 23.48
CA THR A 118 13.21 25.56 24.80
C THR A 118 12.14 25.89 25.84
N THR A 119 10.89 26.15 25.43
CA THR A 119 9.79 26.42 26.38
C THR A 119 9.08 25.12 26.72
N GLU A 120 8.58 25.01 27.95
CA GLU A 120 7.91 23.79 28.41
C GLU A 120 6.66 23.48 27.57
N LEU A 121 5.87 24.50 27.23
CA LEU A 121 4.68 24.37 26.39
C LEU A 121 5.02 23.89 24.98
N ALA A 122 5.97 24.54 24.29
CA ALA A 122 6.36 24.15 22.95
C ALA A 122 7.00 22.76 22.93
N ASN A 123 7.75 22.40 23.98
CA ASN A 123 8.34 21.08 24.08
C ASN A 123 7.27 19.98 24.24
N ALA A 124 6.21 20.25 25.02
CA ALA A 124 5.08 19.33 25.15
C ALA A 124 4.32 19.17 23.82
N GLU A 125 4.01 20.28 23.15
CA GLU A 125 3.35 20.27 21.83
C GLU A 125 4.18 19.52 20.76
N ALA A 126 5.51 19.70 20.77
CA ALA A 126 6.41 18.98 19.89
C ALA A 126 6.36 17.47 20.17
N ARG A 127 6.45 17.05 21.44
CA ARG A 127 6.36 15.63 21.80
C ARG A 127 5.05 14.99 21.35
N ASP A 128 3.94 15.69 21.55
CA ASP A 128 2.62 15.21 21.13
C ASP A 128 2.55 15.09 19.60
N THR A 129 3.01 16.11 18.87
CA THR A 129 3.10 16.09 17.40
C THR A 129 3.93 14.90 16.91
N PHE A 130 5.12 14.69 17.48
CA PHE A 130 6.01 13.60 17.11
C PHE A 130 5.38 12.23 17.39
N ALA A 131 4.74 12.08 18.55
CA ALA A 131 4.06 10.86 18.95
C ALA A 131 2.91 10.54 17.98
N THR A 132 2.10 11.53 17.60
CA THR A 132 1.01 11.31 16.65
C THR A 132 1.53 10.97 15.25
N LEU A 133 2.54 11.67 14.73
CA LEU A 133 3.16 11.32 13.44
C LEU A 133 3.70 9.90 13.44
N SER A 134 4.44 9.53 14.49
CA SER A 134 4.99 8.18 14.65
C SER A 134 3.89 7.13 14.69
N GLN A 135 2.78 7.43 15.36
CA GLN A 135 1.63 6.54 15.42
C GLN A 135 0.99 6.36 14.05
N VAL A 136 0.66 7.44 13.33
CA VAL A 136 0.04 7.38 11.99
C VAL A 136 0.93 6.62 11.02
N LEU A 137 2.23 6.88 11.01
CA LEU A 137 3.17 6.19 10.13
C LEU A 137 3.39 4.72 10.50
N ALA A 138 3.30 4.36 11.79
CA ALA A 138 3.32 2.96 12.21
C ALA A 138 2.07 2.23 11.72
N HIS A 139 0.88 2.82 11.90
CA HIS A 139 -0.37 2.21 11.47
C HIS A 139 -0.53 2.19 9.94
N GLY A 140 0.00 3.17 9.22
CA GLY A 140 0.07 3.13 7.76
C GLY A 140 1.05 2.08 7.21
N CYS A 141 1.95 1.56 8.05
CA CYS A 141 2.83 0.44 7.73
C CYS A 141 2.19 -0.91 8.07
N ASP A 142 1.23 -0.92 9.01
CA ASP A 142 0.53 -2.10 9.52
C ASP A 142 -0.90 -2.26 8.96
N SER A 143 -1.43 -1.24 8.27
CA SER A 143 -2.69 -1.31 7.53
C SER A 143 -2.45 -2.14 6.27
N PRO A 144 -3.20 -3.23 6.04
CA PRO A 144 -3.19 -3.88 4.73
C PRO A 144 -3.51 -2.80 3.69
N ASP A 145 -2.82 -2.79 2.54
CA ASP A 145 -3.30 -1.93 1.46
C ASP A 145 -4.72 -2.34 1.09
N ASP A 146 -5.43 -1.46 0.38
CA ASP A 146 -6.74 -1.78 -0.17
C ASP A 146 -6.71 -3.11 -0.96
N LEU A 147 -5.57 -3.45 -1.57
CA LEU A 147 -5.37 -4.70 -2.31
C LEU A 147 -5.31 -5.93 -1.40
N ASP A 148 -4.63 -5.86 -0.27
CA ASP A 148 -4.58 -6.92 0.74
C ASP A 148 -5.97 -7.09 1.38
N LEU A 149 -6.71 -6.00 1.64
CA LEU A 149 -8.11 -6.09 2.07
C LEU A 149 -9.00 -6.75 1.01
N ILE A 150 -8.82 -6.40 -0.27
CA ILE A 150 -9.52 -7.04 -1.38
C ILE A 150 -9.16 -8.53 -1.48
N TRP A 151 -7.90 -8.87 -1.27
CA TRP A 151 -7.42 -10.24 -1.29
C TRP A 151 -8.02 -11.07 -0.15
N GLU A 152 -7.99 -10.56 1.08
CA GLU A 152 -8.62 -11.19 2.24
C GLU A 152 -10.12 -11.36 2.03
N GLU A 153 -10.82 -10.32 1.57
CA GLU A 153 -12.25 -10.37 1.27
C GLU A 153 -12.59 -11.43 0.21
N ALA A 154 -11.85 -11.46 -0.90
CA ALA A 154 -12.05 -12.47 -1.94
C ALA A 154 -11.75 -13.90 -1.45
N ASN A 155 -10.77 -14.05 -0.56
CA ASN A 155 -10.45 -15.32 0.07
C ASN A 155 -11.60 -15.79 0.98
N ASP A 156 -12.15 -14.89 1.79
CA ASP A 156 -13.30 -15.17 2.66
C ASP A 156 -14.54 -15.57 1.85
N TYR A 157 -14.89 -14.81 0.81
CA TYR A 157 -15.99 -15.18 -0.09
C TYR A 157 -15.74 -16.53 -0.78
N GLY A 158 -14.48 -16.85 -1.08
CA GLY A 158 -14.08 -18.12 -1.68
C GLY A 158 -14.37 -19.30 -0.75
N ILE A 159 -14.09 -19.13 0.55
CA ILE A 159 -14.30 -20.12 1.60
C ILE A 159 -15.81 -20.27 1.92
N GLU A 160 -16.53 -19.16 2.10
CA GLU A 160 -17.96 -19.15 2.42
C GLU A 160 -18.81 -19.61 1.23
N GLY A 161 -18.30 -19.42 0.02
CA GLY A 161 -18.77 -20.05 -1.19
C GLY A 161 -19.84 -19.29 -1.96
N GLY A 162 -20.04 -18.01 -1.64
CA GLY A 162 -20.89 -17.07 -2.36
C GLY A 162 -20.22 -15.71 -2.49
N VAL A 163 -20.46 -15.03 -3.62
CA VAL A 163 -20.04 -13.65 -3.86
C VAL A 163 -21.28 -12.77 -3.67
N PRO A 164 -21.25 -11.73 -2.82
CA PRO A 164 -22.38 -10.81 -2.66
C PRO A 164 -22.82 -10.13 -3.97
N ASP A 165 -24.11 -9.80 -4.06
CA ASP A 165 -24.61 -9.02 -5.20
C ASP A 165 -23.97 -7.62 -5.21
N GLY A 166 -23.45 -7.21 -6.36
CA GLY A 166 -22.78 -5.91 -6.53
C GLY A 166 -21.29 -5.91 -6.21
N THR A 167 -20.70 -7.07 -5.90
CA THR A 167 -19.23 -7.18 -5.79
C THR A 167 -18.56 -6.79 -7.12
N PRO A 168 -17.49 -5.97 -7.08
CA PRO A 168 -16.76 -5.57 -8.28
C PRO A 168 -16.22 -6.78 -9.08
N PRO A 169 -16.19 -6.71 -10.42
CA PRO A 169 -15.82 -7.86 -11.28
C PRO A 169 -14.44 -8.45 -10.98
N GLY A 170 -13.46 -7.62 -10.65
CA GLY A 170 -12.11 -8.07 -10.28
C GLY A 170 -12.09 -8.88 -8.98
N ILE A 171 -12.91 -8.49 -8.00
CA ILE A 171 -13.07 -9.20 -6.72
C ILE A 171 -13.84 -10.52 -6.93
N GLU A 172 -14.86 -10.54 -7.79
CA GLU A 172 -15.58 -11.77 -8.17
C GLU A 172 -14.64 -12.78 -8.83
N HIS A 173 -13.81 -12.33 -9.79
CA HIS A 173 -12.80 -13.18 -10.42
C HIS A 173 -11.80 -13.72 -9.41
N LEU A 174 -11.27 -12.86 -8.53
CA LEU A 174 -10.33 -13.29 -7.50
C LEU A 174 -10.96 -14.33 -6.56
N THR A 175 -12.21 -14.14 -6.18
CA THR A 175 -12.96 -15.07 -5.32
C THR A 175 -13.06 -16.47 -5.91
N HIS A 176 -13.47 -16.56 -7.19
CA HIS A 176 -13.60 -17.85 -7.87
C HIS A 176 -12.26 -18.56 -8.02
N LEU A 177 -11.18 -17.80 -8.23
CA LEU A 177 -9.83 -18.32 -8.29
C LEU A 177 -9.36 -18.82 -6.91
N MET A 178 -9.48 -18.01 -5.86
CA MET A 178 -9.09 -18.36 -4.48
C MET A 178 -9.75 -19.66 -4.02
N ARG A 179 -11.02 -19.87 -4.36
CA ARG A 179 -11.73 -21.10 -3.98
C ARG A 179 -11.07 -22.37 -4.55
N VAL A 180 -10.81 -22.39 -5.86
CA VAL A 180 -10.18 -23.54 -6.52
C VAL A 180 -8.73 -23.68 -6.09
N TYR A 181 -8.02 -22.57 -5.99
CA TYR A 181 -6.65 -22.52 -5.50
C TYR A 181 -6.52 -23.09 -4.08
N ASN A 182 -7.33 -22.64 -3.12
CA ASN A 182 -7.30 -23.13 -1.74
C ASN A 182 -7.67 -24.61 -1.64
N SER A 183 -8.62 -25.07 -2.46
CA SER A 183 -8.95 -26.50 -2.55
C SER A 183 -7.76 -27.30 -3.07
N ALA A 184 -7.07 -26.78 -4.10
CA ALA A 184 -5.87 -27.41 -4.63
C ALA A 184 -4.79 -27.45 -3.54
N MET A 185 -4.43 -26.31 -2.94
CA MET A 185 -3.43 -26.24 -1.86
C MET A 185 -3.73 -27.19 -0.68
N GLY A 186 -5.01 -27.39 -0.35
CA GLY A 186 -5.42 -28.26 0.75
C GLY A 186 -5.41 -29.77 0.44
N GLY A 187 -5.54 -30.16 -0.84
CA GLY A 187 -5.80 -31.57 -1.18
C GLY A 187 -5.32 -32.05 -2.57
N GLY A 188 -4.61 -31.22 -3.32
CA GLY A 188 -4.23 -31.45 -4.72
C GLY A 188 -5.28 -30.96 -5.72
N LEU A 189 -4.86 -30.82 -6.98
CA LEU A 189 -5.71 -30.39 -8.09
C LEU A 189 -6.90 -31.33 -8.26
N TYR A 190 -6.68 -32.63 -8.07
CA TYR A 190 -7.74 -33.63 -8.12
C TYR A 190 -8.85 -33.35 -7.10
N PHE A 191 -8.48 -33.13 -5.83
CA PHE A 191 -9.43 -32.77 -4.79
C PHE A 191 -10.15 -31.47 -5.12
N ALA A 192 -9.45 -30.48 -5.70
CA ALA A 192 -10.08 -29.23 -6.12
C ALA A 192 -11.17 -29.43 -7.16
N LEU A 193 -10.98 -30.36 -8.11
CA LEU A 193 -11.97 -30.69 -9.13
C LEU A 193 -13.18 -31.46 -8.57
N GLU A 194 -12.97 -32.33 -7.57
CA GLU A 194 -14.08 -33.03 -6.90
C GLU A 194 -14.86 -32.13 -5.94
N ALA A 195 -14.16 -31.28 -5.18
CA ALA A 195 -14.74 -30.43 -4.16
C ALA A 195 -15.52 -29.23 -4.74
N ASN A 196 -15.32 -28.92 -6.02
CA ASN A 196 -15.96 -27.80 -6.69
C ASN A 196 -16.85 -28.24 -7.85
N GLU A 197 -18.02 -27.62 -7.97
CA GLU A 197 -18.88 -27.84 -9.13
C GLU A 197 -18.16 -27.44 -10.44
N PRO A 198 -18.37 -28.15 -11.56
CA PRO A 198 -17.73 -27.83 -12.84
C PRO A 198 -17.92 -26.38 -13.29
N SER A 199 -19.09 -25.78 -12.99
CA SER A 199 -19.37 -24.37 -13.26
C SER A 199 -18.43 -23.42 -12.51
N ARG A 200 -18.08 -23.75 -11.26
CA ARG A 200 -17.15 -22.96 -10.42
C ARG A 200 -15.72 -23.09 -10.93
N VAL A 201 -15.30 -24.30 -11.31
CA VAL A 201 -13.98 -24.51 -11.94
C VAL A 201 -13.87 -23.73 -13.24
N ARG A 202 -14.92 -23.70 -14.08
CA ARG A 202 -14.96 -22.85 -15.29
C ARG A 202 -14.82 -21.36 -14.98
N ARG A 203 -15.41 -20.86 -13.90
CA ARG A 203 -15.21 -19.46 -13.47
C ARG A 203 -13.77 -19.19 -13.02
N ALA A 204 -13.13 -20.13 -12.33
CA ALA A 204 -11.71 -20.01 -11.99
C ALA A 204 -10.80 -20.01 -13.23
N ILE A 205 -11.11 -20.81 -14.25
CA ILE A 205 -10.41 -20.78 -15.56
C ILE A 205 -10.53 -19.39 -16.22
N ILE A 206 -11.73 -18.80 -16.19
CA ILE A 206 -11.94 -17.44 -16.70
C ILE A 206 -11.14 -16.42 -15.88
N ALA A 207 -11.14 -16.55 -14.56
CA ALA A 207 -10.36 -15.69 -13.66
C ALA A 207 -8.85 -15.79 -13.93
N LEU A 208 -8.30 -16.99 -14.10
CA LEU A 208 -6.89 -17.17 -14.48
C LEU A 208 -6.55 -16.44 -15.77
N ARG A 209 -7.42 -16.50 -16.79
CA ARG A 209 -7.23 -15.74 -18.03
C ARG A 209 -7.33 -14.23 -17.80
N TYR A 210 -8.25 -13.77 -16.95
CA TYR A 210 -8.41 -12.38 -16.57
C TYR A 210 -7.14 -11.81 -15.90
N PHE A 211 -6.49 -12.59 -15.03
CA PHE A 211 -5.21 -12.25 -14.39
C PHE A 211 -3.97 -12.55 -15.26
N GLY A 212 -4.14 -12.90 -16.54
CA GLY A 212 -3.02 -13.15 -17.46
C GLY A 212 -2.30 -14.49 -17.28
N MET A 213 -2.87 -15.41 -16.50
CA MET A 213 -2.31 -16.73 -16.19
C MET A 213 -2.82 -17.80 -17.17
N ALA A 214 -2.59 -17.59 -18.47
CA ALA A 214 -3.18 -18.40 -19.54
C ALA A 214 -2.75 -19.89 -19.53
N GLU A 215 -1.51 -20.17 -19.12
CA GLU A 215 -0.99 -21.54 -19.03
C GLU A 215 -1.70 -22.32 -17.91
N ALA A 216 -1.81 -21.74 -16.71
CA ALA A 216 -2.57 -22.32 -15.61
C ALA A 216 -4.05 -22.54 -15.98
N ALA A 217 -4.65 -21.59 -16.70
CA ALA A 217 -6.02 -21.70 -17.18
C ALA A 217 -6.21 -22.87 -18.15
N THR A 218 -5.23 -23.11 -19.04
CA THR A 218 -5.26 -24.20 -20.01
C THR A 218 -5.13 -25.54 -19.32
N LEU A 219 -4.19 -25.66 -18.38
CA LEU A 219 -4.00 -26.88 -17.58
C LEU A 219 -5.26 -27.22 -16.79
N LEU A 220 -5.88 -26.24 -16.13
CA LEU A 220 -7.10 -26.47 -15.35
C LEU A 220 -8.30 -26.86 -16.24
N ASP A 221 -8.40 -26.32 -17.46
CA ASP A 221 -9.43 -26.71 -18.43
C ASP A 221 -9.21 -28.13 -18.96
N GLU A 222 -7.97 -28.52 -19.28
CA GLU A 222 -7.63 -29.90 -19.66
C GLU A 222 -7.97 -30.88 -18.53
N ALA A 223 -7.60 -30.54 -17.29
CA ALA A 223 -7.89 -31.35 -16.12
C ALA A 223 -9.40 -31.52 -15.89
N LEU A 224 -10.19 -30.44 -16.03
CA LEU A 224 -11.64 -30.48 -15.87
C LEU A 224 -12.36 -31.34 -16.92
N ASN A 225 -11.84 -31.38 -18.15
CA ASN A 225 -12.46 -32.12 -19.26
C ASN A 225 -11.84 -33.51 -19.49
N SER A 226 -10.90 -33.95 -18.63
CA SER A 226 -10.30 -35.28 -18.73
C SER A 226 -11.31 -36.38 -18.39
N GLU A 227 -11.42 -37.40 -19.25
CA GLU A 227 -12.29 -38.57 -19.01
C GLU A 227 -11.66 -39.61 -18.07
N SER A 228 -10.36 -39.50 -17.78
CA SER A 228 -9.59 -40.48 -17.00
C SER A 228 -8.81 -39.83 -15.86
N HIS A 229 -8.88 -40.43 -14.67
CA HIS A 229 -8.10 -40.04 -13.50
C HIS A 229 -6.59 -40.10 -13.75
N ASP A 230 -6.13 -41.06 -14.56
CA ASP A 230 -4.71 -41.23 -14.88
C ASP A 230 -4.19 -40.20 -15.90
N SER A 231 -5.08 -39.35 -16.43
CA SER A 231 -4.77 -38.33 -17.45
C SER A 231 -4.84 -36.90 -16.91
N VAL A 232 -5.14 -36.73 -15.61
CA VAL A 232 -5.09 -35.41 -14.96
C VAL A 232 -3.61 -34.99 -14.84
N PRO A 233 -3.25 -33.76 -15.25
CA PRO A 233 -1.92 -33.21 -15.04
C PRO A 233 -1.47 -33.36 -13.57
N ALA A 234 -0.17 -33.53 -13.34
CA ALA A 234 0.31 -33.71 -11.98
C ALA A 234 0.06 -32.42 -11.16
N ASP A 235 -0.25 -32.57 -9.88
CA ASP A 235 -0.41 -31.41 -8.96
C ASP A 235 0.77 -30.44 -9.05
N VAL A 236 1.98 -30.99 -9.23
CA VAL A 236 3.24 -30.23 -9.39
C VAL A 236 3.19 -29.26 -10.58
N ASP A 237 2.51 -29.61 -11.66
CA ASP A 237 2.43 -28.77 -12.87
C ASP A 237 1.52 -27.56 -12.64
N PHE A 238 0.41 -27.74 -11.91
CA PHE A 238 -0.47 -26.62 -11.55
C PHE A 238 0.18 -25.68 -10.53
N TYR A 239 0.81 -26.23 -9.49
CA TYR A 239 1.52 -25.40 -8.51
C TYR A 239 2.67 -24.64 -9.13
N ALA A 240 3.43 -25.23 -10.06
CA ALA A 240 4.50 -24.50 -10.74
C ALA A 240 3.98 -23.25 -11.49
N LEU A 241 2.76 -23.30 -12.02
CA LEU A 241 2.16 -22.21 -12.79
C LEU A 241 1.45 -21.16 -11.94
N VAL A 242 1.02 -21.51 -10.73
CA VAL A 242 0.25 -20.61 -9.84
C VAL A 242 1.06 -20.14 -8.63
N ASP A 243 2.02 -20.95 -8.17
CA ASP A 243 2.82 -20.76 -6.95
C ASP A 243 4.30 -21.22 -7.11
N GLY A 244 4.79 -21.44 -8.34
CA GLY A 244 6.14 -21.96 -8.62
C GLY A 244 7.31 -20.99 -8.34
N GLY A 245 7.02 -19.84 -7.73
CA GLY A 245 7.96 -18.80 -7.36
C GLY A 245 7.36 -17.92 -6.26
N PRO A 246 8.07 -16.88 -5.77
CA PRO A 246 7.53 -16.02 -4.72
C PRO A 246 6.27 -15.30 -5.23
N ASP A 247 5.11 -15.75 -4.76
CA ASP A 247 3.78 -15.13 -4.89
C ASP A 247 3.40 -14.75 -6.33
N LEU A 248 3.34 -15.73 -7.25
CA LEU A 248 2.96 -15.48 -8.64
C LEU A 248 1.52 -14.98 -8.76
N LEU A 249 0.61 -15.57 -8.00
CA LEU A 249 -0.80 -15.20 -8.00
C LEU A 249 -1.04 -13.80 -7.42
N GLY A 250 -0.42 -13.47 -6.27
CA GLY A 250 -0.49 -12.12 -5.71
C GLY A 250 0.13 -11.07 -6.63
N LYS A 251 1.24 -11.38 -7.33
CA LYS A 251 1.79 -10.50 -8.37
C LYS A 251 0.83 -10.28 -9.54
N ALA A 252 0.19 -11.34 -10.03
CA ALA A 252 -0.78 -11.25 -11.12
C ALA A 252 -2.00 -10.40 -10.71
N PHE A 253 -2.49 -10.60 -9.49
CA PHE A 253 -3.55 -9.77 -8.91
C PHE A 253 -3.14 -8.29 -8.82
N ARG A 254 -2.01 -7.97 -8.19
CA ARG A 254 -1.55 -6.57 -8.04
C ARG A 254 -1.32 -5.92 -9.40
N ALA A 255 -0.72 -6.63 -10.36
CA ALA A 255 -0.56 -6.13 -11.72
C ALA A 255 -1.91 -5.83 -12.38
N LYS A 256 -2.91 -6.69 -12.17
CA LYS A 256 -4.25 -6.50 -12.73
C LYS A 256 -4.99 -5.33 -12.09
N ALA A 257 -4.86 -5.16 -10.78
CA ALA A 257 -5.44 -4.02 -10.07
C ALA A 257 -4.85 -2.67 -10.52
N VAL A 258 -3.58 -2.65 -10.94
CA VAL A 258 -2.96 -1.47 -11.56
C VAL A 258 -3.46 -1.25 -12.99
N GLU A 259 -3.65 -2.32 -13.77
CA GLU A 259 -4.13 -2.25 -15.17
C GLU A 259 -5.59 -1.75 -15.25
N THR A 260 -6.45 -2.25 -14.37
CA THR A 260 -7.90 -2.01 -14.39
C THR A 260 -8.44 -1.71 -12.99
N PRO A 261 -8.09 -0.56 -12.37
CA PRO A 261 -8.46 -0.25 -10.99
C PRO A 261 -9.97 -0.19 -10.75
N ASP A 262 -10.75 0.21 -11.75
CA ASP A 262 -12.23 0.28 -11.67
C ASP A 262 -12.88 -1.08 -11.40
N ASP A 263 -12.24 -2.19 -11.82
CA ASP A 263 -12.75 -3.55 -11.58
C ASP A 263 -12.64 -3.97 -10.10
N PHE A 264 -11.90 -3.21 -9.29
CA PHE A 264 -11.65 -3.48 -7.87
C PHE A 264 -12.20 -2.39 -6.96
N ASN A 265 -12.76 -1.31 -7.53
CA ASN A 265 -13.29 -0.20 -6.76
C ASN A 265 -14.68 -0.53 -6.21
N ARG A 266 -14.92 -0.23 -4.93
CA ARG A 266 -16.17 -0.58 -4.22
C ARG A 266 -17.32 0.42 -4.47
N GLY A 267 -17.05 1.53 -5.15
CA GLY A 267 -18.04 2.58 -5.46
C GLY A 267 -18.32 3.53 -4.30
#